data_AF-A0A520AED6-F1
#
_entry.id   AF-A0A520AED6-F1
#
_cell.length_a   1.000
_cell.length_b   1.000
_cell.length_c   1.000
_cell.angle_alpha   90.00
_cell.angle_beta   90.00
_cell.angle_gamma   90.00
#
_symmetry.space_group_name_H-M   'P 1'
#
loop_
_entity.id
_entity.type
_entity.pdbx_description
1 polymer ?
#
loop_
_entity_poly.entity_id
_entity_poly.type
_entity_poly.pdbx_seq_one_letter_code
_entity_poly.pdbx_strand_id
1 'polypeptide(L)'
;MEKLESNKLAETVEELSLNDRFNEYIMTSLRTMWGTDLNKISNHFGKEFFEETKKNLRSFEDKDWLIFEEEKIKLSQSGKLFADHIASELFIVQ
;
A
#
# COMPACT_ATOMS: atom_id res chain seq x y z
N MET A 1 20.13 -35.52 -1.80
CA MET A 1 20.38 -34.50 -2.85
C MET A 1 19.69 -34.96 -4.14
N GLU A 2 18.36 -34.88 -4.23
CA GLU A 2 17.61 -35.42 -5.40
C GLU A 2 16.36 -34.58 -5.71
N LYS A 3 16.51 -33.27 -5.93
CA LYS A 3 15.40 -32.42 -6.43
C LYS A 3 15.85 -31.33 -7.41
N LEU A 4 16.98 -31.52 -8.10
CA LEU A 4 17.47 -30.57 -9.11
C LEU A 4 17.53 -31.14 -10.53
N GLU A 5 17.14 -32.40 -10.75
CA GLU A 5 17.21 -33.05 -12.07
C GLU A 5 15.95 -32.89 -12.93
N SER A 6 14.86 -32.37 -12.37
CA SER A 6 13.72 -31.93 -13.17
C SER A 6 13.89 -30.45 -13.47
N ASN A 7 13.95 -30.08 -14.75
CA ASN A 7 13.96 -28.70 -15.26
C ASN A 7 12.65 -27.92 -14.96
N LYS A 8 11.97 -28.25 -13.85
CA LYS A 8 10.81 -27.61 -13.27
C LYS A 8 11.29 -26.89 -12.02
N LEU A 9 11.30 -25.55 -12.07
CA LEU A 9 11.39 -24.73 -10.88
C LEU A 9 10.24 -25.11 -9.94
N ALA A 10 10.53 -25.32 -8.66
CA ALA A 10 9.51 -25.43 -7.64
C ALA A 10 8.98 -24.02 -7.34
N GLU A 11 8.18 -23.46 -8.24
CA GLU A 11 7.57 -22.15 -8.12
C GLU A 11 6.05 -22.26 -8.06
N THR A 12 5.43 -21.36 -7.29
CA THR A 12 3.97 -21.20 -7.23
C THR A 12 3.69 -19.77 -7.68
N VAL A 13 2.89 -19.60 -8.72
CA VAL A 13 2.48 -18.28 -9.21
C VAL A 13 1.15 -17.94 -8.57
N GLU A 14 1.09 -16.79 -7.89
CA GLU A 14 -0.14 -16.25 -7.33
C GLU A 14 -0.65 -15.12 -8.24
N GLU A 15 -1.90 -15.24 -8.71
CA GLU A 15 -2.59 -14.17 -9.43
C GLU A 15 -3.30 -13.27 -8.42
N LEU A 16 -2.77 -12.07 -8.21
CA LEU A 16 -3.35 -11.08 -7.30
C LEU A 16 -4.51 -10.34 -7.96
N SER A 17 -5.60 -10.14 -7.22
CA SER A 17 -6.69 -9.27 -7.65
C SER A 17 -6.24 -7.80 -7.69
N LEU A 18 -7.04 -6.93 -8.30
CA LEU A 18 -6.75 -5.49 -8.30
C LEU A 18 -6.69 -4.93 -6.87
N ASN A 19 -7.57 -5.40 -5.98
CA ASN A 19 -7.61 -5.02 -4.57
C ASN A 19 -6.36 -5.51 -3.83
N ASP A 20 -5.93 -6.75 -4.05
CA ASP A 20 -4.75 -7.30 -3.40
C ASP A 20 -3.49 -6.53 -3.81
N ARG A 21 -3.34 -6.26 -5.11
CA ARG A 21 -2.23 -5.43 -5.61
C ARG A 21 -2.24 -4.03 -5.03
N PHE A 22 -3.42 -3.46 -4.81
CA PHE A 22 -3.56 -2.15 -4.19
C PHE A 22 -3.15 -2.20 -2.71
N ASN A 23 -3.65 -3.17 -1.95
CA ASN A 23 -3.33 -3.36 -0.54
C ASN A 23 -1.82 -3.59 -0.35
N GLU A 24 -1.20 -4.43 -1.19
CA GLU A 24 0.26 -4.64 -1.22
C GLU A 24 1.04 -3.35 -1.50
N TYR A 25 0.56 -2.55 -2.46
CA TYR A 25 1.16 -1.26 -2.76
C TYR A 25 1.09 -0.30 -1.57
N ILE A 26 -0.06 -0.18 -0.90
CA ILE A 26 -0.22 0.64 0.32
C ILE A 26 0.71 0.14 1.41
N MET A 27 0.72 -1.15 1.71
CA MET A 27 1.58 -1.75 2.74
C MET A 27 3.06 -1.43 2.52
N THR A 28 3.52 -1.60 1.29
CA THR A 28 4.94 -1.42 0.97
C THR A 28 5.29 0.05 0.94
N SER A 29 4.55 0.85 0.16
CA SER A 29 4.90 2.26 -0.10
C SER A 29 4.86 3.11 1.16
N LEU A 30 3.87 2.92 2.03
CA LEU A 30 3.69 3.68 3.27
C LEU A 30 4.87 3.48 4.25
N ARG A 31 5.49 2.29 4.23
CA ARG A 31 6.63 1.94 5.10
C ARG A 31 7.98 2.38 4.51
N THR A 32 8.02 2.84 3.26
CA THR A 32 9.25 3.32 2.63
C THR A 32 9.51 4.80 2.92
N MET A 33 10.77 5.24 2.79
CA MET A 33 11.12 6.66 2.94
C MET A 33 10.45 7.57 1.89
N TRP A 34 10.05 7.01 0.74
CA TRP A 34 9.41 7.76 -0.33
C TRP A 34 7.93 8.02 -0.07
N GLY A 35 7.29 7.16 0.72
CA GLY A 35 5.86 7.24 1.00
C GLY A 35 4.98 6.67 -0.12
N THR A 36 3.67 6.81 0.07
CA THR A 36 2.64 6.42 -0.87
C THR A 36 2.38 7.54 -1.87
N ASP A 37 2.40 7.22 -3.17
CA ASP A 37 2.18 8.16 -4.26
C ASP A 37 0.71 8.08 -4.73
N LEU A 38 -0.03 9.16 -4.51
CA LEU A 38 -1.46 9.25 -4.82
C LEU A 38 -1.73 9.29 -6.32
N ASN A 39 -0.81 9.85 -7.12
CA ASN A 39 -0.91 9.79 -8.58
C ASN A 39 -0.76 8.36 -9.08
N LYS A 40 0.14 7.59 -8.46
CA LYS A 40 0.26 6.16 -8.78
C LYS A 40 -1.03 5.41 -8.48
N ILE A 41 -1.71 5.74 -7.38
CA ILE A 41 -3.02 5.15 -7.04
C ILE A 41 -4.02 5.41 -8.17
N SER A 42 -4.22 6.68 -8.52
CA SER A 42 -5.16 7.09 -9.57
C SER A 42 -4.84 6.44 -10.93
N ASN A 43 -3.57 6.45 -11.33
CA ASN A 43 -3.16 5.96 -12.66
C ASN A 43 -3.15 4.43 -12.79
N HIS A 44 -2.90 3.67 -11.72
CA HIS A 44 -2.72 2.21 -11.79
C HIS A 44 -3.91 1.40 -11.25
N PHE A 45 -4.72 1.99 -10.37
CA PHE A 45 -5.85 1.31 -9.74
C PHE A 45 -7.18 1.99 -10.07
N GLY A 46 -7.14 3.28 -10.40
CA GLY A 46 -8.29 4.03 -10.90
C GLY A 46 -8.82 5.05 -9.89
N LYS A 47 -9.82 5.82 -10.35
CA LYS A 47 -10.38 6.94 -9.59
C LYS A 47 -11.05 6.50 -8.29
N GLU A 48 -11.74 5.36 -8.28
CA GLU A 48 -12.46 4.88 -7.09
C GLU A 48 -11.51 4.63 -5.92
N PHE A 49 -10.38 3.95 -6.16
CA PHE A 49 -9.33 3.72 -5.16
C PHE A 49 -8.74 5.03 -4.64
N PHE A 50 -8.51 5.99 -5.53
CA PHE A 50 -7.96 7.29 -5.16
C PHE A 50 -8.91 8.08 -4.26
N GLU A 51 -10.20 8.14 -4.60
CA GLU A 51 -11.19 8.85 -3.80
C GLU A 51 -11.41 8.19 -2.43
N GLU A 52 -11.48 6.85 -2.39
CA GLU A 52 -11.59 6.12 -1.11
C GLU A 52 -10.33 6.30 -0.25
N THR A 53 -9.14 6.25 -0.86
CA THR A 53 -7.88 6.55 -0.16
C THR A 53 -7.92 7.95 0.46
N LYS A 54 -8.28 8.97 -0.34
CA LYS A 54 -8.37 10.36 0.13
C LYS A 54 -9.39 10.52 1.26
N LYS A 55 -10.53 9.84 1.17
CA LYS A 55 -11.55 9.84 2.21
C LYS A 55 -11.03 9.23 3.51
N ASN A 56 -10.37 8.07 3.44
CA ASN A 56 -9.88 7.36 4.63
C ASN A 56 -8.72 8.10 5.30
N LEU A 57 -7.91 8.82 4.53
CA LEU A 57 -6.82 9.65 5.07
C LEU A 57 -7.30 10.79 5.96
N ARG A 58 -8.50 11.32 5.72
CA ARG A 58 -9.08 12.41 6.54
C ARG A 58 -9.19 12.03 8.01
N SER A 59 -9.39 10.74 8.31
CA SER A 59 -9.46 10.21 9.68
C SER A 59 -8.14 10.36 10.47
N PHE A 60 -7.04 10.72 9.80
CA PHE A 60 -5.72 10.89 10.39
C PHE A 60 -5.20 12.33 10.37
N GLU A 61 -5.92 13.28 9.76
CA GLU A 61 -5.48 14.68 9.63
C GLU A 61 -5.18 15.32 10.99
N ASP A 62 -5.98 15.03 12.02
CA ASP A 62 -5.82 15.61 13.36
C ASP A 62 -4.75 14.91 14.22
N LYS A 63 -4.13 13.83 13.74
CA LYS A 63 -3.25 12.97 14.56
C LYS A 63 -1.75 13.24 14.39
N ASP A 64 -1.36 14.13 13.47
CA ASP A 64 0.04 14.40 13.11
C ASP A 64 0.82 13.12 12.72
N TRP A 65 0.11 12.11 12.19
CA TRP A 65 0.69 10.83 11.75
C TRP A 65 1.15 10.86 10.30
N LEU A 66 0.60 11.77 9.50
CA LEU A 66 0.81 11.86 8.07
C LEU A 66 1.46 13.19 7.71
N ILE A 67 2.47 13.12 6.87
CA ILE A 67 3.11 14.26 6.23
C ILE A 67 2.70 14.22 4.76
N PHE A 68 2.03 15.28 4.31
CA PHE A 68 1.63 15.45 2.93
C PHE A 68 2.71 16.26 2.19
N GLU A 69 3.33 15.65 1.18
CA GLU A 69 4.35 16.27 0.34
C GLU A 69 3.94 16.12 -1.13
N GLU A 70 3.49 17.21 -1.75
CA GLU A 70 2.99 17.21 -3.13
C GLU A 70 1.88 16.16 -3.32
N GLU A 71 2.18 15.11 -4.08
CA GLU A 71 1.28 14.00 -4.42
C GLU A 71 1.64 12.72 -3.65
N LYS A 72 2.39 12.86 -2.55
CA LYS A 72 2.84 11.77 -1.70
C LYS A 72 2.42 11.95 -0.25
N ILE A 73 2.23 10.81 0.39
CA ILE A 73 1.94 10.72 1.81
C ILE A 73 3.05 9.92 2.46
N LYS A 74 3.65 10.50 3.50
CA LYS A 74 4.66 9.86 4.32
C LYS A 74 4.18 9.77 5.74
N LEU A 75 4.69 8.77 6.46
CA LEU A 75 4.50 8.70 7.90
C LEU A 75 5.44 9.68 8.60
N SER A 76 4.90 10.45 9.54
CA SER A 76 5.70 11.18 10.50
C SER A 76 6.46 10.23 11.42
N GLN A 77 7.35 10.74 12.26
CA GLN A 77 8.10 9.89 13.18
C GLN A 77 7.17 9.16 14.17
N SER A 78 6.09 9.80 14.62
CA SER A 78 5.04 9.17 15.45
C SER A 78 4.16 8.24 14.62
N GLY A 79 3.78 8.64 13.40
CA GLY A 79 2.96 7.85 12.49
C GLY A 79 3.56 6.49 12.14
N LYS A 80 4.90 6.37 12.08
CA LYS A 80 5.61 5.09 11.87
C LYS A 80 5.26 4.03 12.92
N LEU A 81 4.95 4.42 14.15
CA LEU A 81 4.52 3.49 15.20
C LEU A 81 3.13 2.91 14.95
N PHE A 82 2.32 3.59 14.12
CA PHE A 82 0.95 3.22 13.77
C PHE A 82 0.82 2.80 12.29
N ALA A 83 1.94 2.50 11.61
CA ALA A 83 1.96 2.19 10.18
C ALA A 83 0.98 1.06 9.80
N ASP A 84 0.90 0.02 10.62
CA ASP A 84 0.03 -1.14 10.38
C ASP A 84 -1.45 -0.75 10.49
N HIS A 85 -1.80 0.08 11.48
CA HIS A 85 -3.16 0.57 11.66
C HIS A 85 -3.56 1.54 10.53
N ILE A 86 -2.66 2.44 10.14
CA ILE A 86 -2.91 3.35 9.03
C ILE A 86 -3.11 2.56 7.74
N ALA A 87 -2.25 1.57 7.46
CA ALA A 87 -2.39 0.71 6.30
C ALA A 87 -3.74 -0.04 6.30
N SER A 88 -4.16 -0.62 7.44
CA SER A 88 -5.42 -1.37 7.51
C SER A 88 -6.64 -0.52 7.21
N GLU A 89 -6.65 0.75 7.62
CA GLU A 89 -7.76 1.68 7.33
C GLU A 89 -7.77 2.15 5.87
N LEU A 90 -6.65 2.02 5.16
CA LEU A 90 -6.56 2.35 3.74
C LEU A 90 -6.86 1.15 2.83
N PHE A 91 -6.91 -0.08 3.36
CA PHE A 91 -7.18 -1.25 2.53
C PHE A 91 -8.60 -1.29 2.00
N ILE A 92 -8.74 -1.87 0.83
CA ILE A 92 -10.04 -2.23 0.27
C ILE A 92 -10.26 -3.72 0.54
N VAL A 93 -11.31 -4.01 1.31
CA VAL A 93 -11.83 -5.34 1.55
C VAL A 93 -12.88 -5.69 0.49
N GLN A 94 -12.90 -6.96 0.10
CA GLN A 94 -13.83 -7.52 -0.88
C GLN A 94 -15.17 -7.89 -0.23
#